data_AF-A0A821YZ89-F1
#
_entry.id   AF-A0A821YZ89-F1
#
_cell.length_a   1.000
_cell.length_b   1.000
_cell.length_c   1.000
_cell.angle_alpha   90.00
_cell.angle_beta   90.00
_cell.angle_gamma   90.00
#
_symmetry.space_group_name_H-M   'P 1'
#
loop_
_entity.id
_entity.type
_entity.pdbx_description
1 polymer ?
#
loop_
_entity_poly.entity_id
_entity_poly.type
_entity_poly.pdbx_seq_one_letter_code
_entity_poly.pdbx_strand_id
1 'polypeptide(L)'
;MANVLYDNEEQRIIDRIRCITYREIRDEMIARTGDSFISRQWISEKLHRSEDWEEGQSWDGAYFREIILQKHVIPFLRNPTNVLDTNEVIFLHDKAPCMKANATQHLLEDEGVNFWGNSIWPGNSPDMNPAENIGAIIKDKVEELMISEDRRDRYDYDVLKANLENTLSDLEDDTDLFINLLCSMRKRFDALEAAGGGHTSF
;
A
#
# COMPACT_ATOMS: atom_id res chain seq x y z
N MET A 1 -27.61 30.41 0.00
CA MET A 1 -27.83 28.96 0.07
C MET A 1 -27.99 28.47 -1.36
N ALA A 2 -26.92 28.01 -1.99
CA ALA A 2 -26.97 27.47 -3.36
C ALA A 2 -27.31 25.98 -3.28
N ASN A 3 -28.33 25.57 -4.04
CA ASN A 3 -28.78 24.19 -4.16
C ASN A 3 -27.64 23.28 -4.65
N VAL A 4 -27.24 22.33 -3.81
CA VAL A 4 -26.33 21.23 -4.19
C VAL A 4 -27.14 20.20 -4.97
N LEU A 5 -27.39 20.48 -6.26
CA LEU A 5 -28.18 19.64 -7.17
C LEU A 5 -27.37 18.47 -7.79
N TYR A 6 -26.11 18.26 -7.38
CA TYR A 6 -25.17 17.35 -8.04
C TYR A 6 -24.25 16.55 -7.08
N ASP A 7 -24.59 16.44 -5.80
CA ASP A 7 -23.78 15.65 -4.85
C ASP A 7 -24.36 14.26 -4.62
N ASN A 8 -24.42 13.47 -5.68
CA ASN A 8 -24.72 12.04 -5.59
C ASN A 8 -23.43 11.21 -5.62
N GLU A 9 -23.52 9.94 -5.20
CA GLU A 9 -22.39 9.04 -5.06
C GLU A 9 -21.66 8.77 -6.40
N GLU A 10 -22.40 8.61 -7.48
CA GLU A 10 -21.86 8.47 -8.85
C GLU A 10 -20.97 9.67 -9.23
N GLN A 11 -21.44 10.90 -8.95
CA GLN A 11 -20.67 12.11 -9.20
C GLN A 11 -19.42 12.19 -8.32
N ARG A 12 -19.48 11.72 -7.06
CA ARG A 12 -18.31 11.64 -6.18
C ARG A 12 -17.27 10.64 -6.70
N ILE A 13 -17.68 9.53 -7.29
CA ILE A 13 -16.74 8.55 -7.88
C ILE A 13 -16.07 9.16 -9.12
N ILE A 14 -16.85 9.79 -10.01
CA ILE A 14 -16.33 10.48 -11.20
C ILE A 14 -15.33 11.58 -10.81
N ASP A 15 -15.67 12.38 -9.80
CA ASP A 15 -14.81 13.45 -9.32
C ASP A 15 -13.51 12.89 -8.71
N ARG A 16 -13.53 11.72 -8.05
CA ARG A 16 -12.33 11.07 -7.48
C ARG A 16 -11.38 10.60 -8.57
N ILE A 17 -11.92 9.96 -9.61
CA ILE A 17 -11.12 9.52 -10.77
C ILE A 17 -10.46 10.73 -11.42
N ARG A 18 -11.23 11.81 -11.67
CA ARG A 18 -10.70 13.06 -12.24
C ARG A 18 -9.62 13.68 -11.35
N CYS A 19 -9.82 13.69 -10.03
CA CYS A 19 -8.85 14.19 -9.06
C CYS A 19 -7.51 13.43 -9.15
N ILE A 20 -7.56 12.10 -9.23
CA ILE A 20 -6.36 11.26 -9.38
C ILE A 20 -5.67 11.56 -10.71
N THR A 21 -6.42 11.62 -11.81
CA THR A 21 -5.86 11.92 -13.14
C THR A 21 -5.20 13.31 -13.18
N TYR A 22 -5.83 14.34 -12.63
CA TYR A 22 -5.23 15.68 -12.59
C TYR A 22 -3.97 15.72 -11.72
N ARG A 23 -3.93 14.97 -10.62
CA ARG A 23 -2.75 14.83 -9.78
C ARG A 23 -1.58 14.18 -10.52
N GLU A 24 -1.82 13.10 -11.26
CA GLU A 24 -0.78 12.43 -12.04
C GLU A 24 -0.22 13.33 -13.15
N ILE A 25 -1.09 14.03 -13.88
CA ILE A 25 -0.68 14.99 -14.92
C ILE A 25 0.16 16.13 -14.31
N ARG A 26 -0.26 16.63 -13.15
CA ARG A 26 0.50 17.66 -12.42
C ARG A 26 1.90 17.15 -12.07
N ASP A 27 1.99 15.98 -11.46
CA ASP A 27 3.27 15.43 -10.98
C ASP A 27 4.20 15.13 -12.16
N GLU A 28 3.67 14.66 -13.29
CA GLU A 28 4.42 14.48 -14.55
C GLU A 28 4.87 15.80 -15.17
N MET A 29 4.02 16.84 -15.18
CA MET A 29 4.41 18.18 -15.63
C MET A 29 5.52 18.78 -14.78
N ILE A 30 5.39 18.71 -13.45
CA ILE A 30 6.42 19.20 -12.52
C ILE A 30 7.74 18.48 -12.79
N ALA A 31 7.72 17.17 -12.96
CA ALA A 31 8.90 16.37 -13.25
C ALA A 31 9.57 16.74 -14.59
N ARG A 32 8.79 17.13 -15.61
CA ARG A 32 9.30 17.42 -16.96
C ARG A 32 9.69 18.89 -17.17
N THR A 33 8.95 19.83 -16.61
CA THR A 33 9.06 21.26 -16.94
C THR A 33 9.38 22.13 -15.72
N GLY A 34 9.26 21.61 -14.50
CA GLY A 34 9.41 22.40 -13.27
C GLY A 34 8.23 23.34 -12.98
N ASP A 35 7.18 23.31 -13.81
CA ASP A 35 6.01 24.17 -13.69
C ASP A 35 4.81 23.41 -13.12
N SER A 36 4.05 24.05 -12.23
CA SER A 36 2.81 23.50 -11.65
C SER A 36 1.60 24.38 -11.99
N PHE A 37 1.09 24.30 -13.22
CA PHE A 37 -0.14 25.02 -13.58
C PHE A 37 -1.40 24.37 -12.96
N ILE A 38 -1.39 23.04 -12.78
CA ILE A 38 -2.45 22.30 -12.12
C ILE A 38 -2.18 22.34 -10.61
N SER A 39 -2.70 23.35 -9.92
CA SER A 39 -2.61 23.45 -8.45
C SER A 39 -3.77 22.72 -7.76
N ARG A 40 -3.68 22.49 -6.44
CA ARG A 40 -4.80 21.96 -5.64
C ARG A 40 -6.04 22.85 -5.74
N GLN A 41 -5.82 24.17 -5.68
CA GLN A 41 -6.87 25.16 -5.89
C GLN A 41 -7.53 25.00 -7.27
N TRP A 42 -6.75 24.77 -8.32
CA TRP A 42 -7.28 24.55 -9.66
C TRP A 42 -8.13 23.27 -9.76
N ILE A 43 -7.69 22.18 -9.15
CA ILE A 43 -8.43 20.91 -9.12
C ILE A 43 -9.75 21.08 -8.35
N SER A 44 -9.69 21.70 -7.16
CA SER A 44 -10.83 22.07 -6.33
C SER A 44 -11.87 22.89 -7.11
N GLU A 45 -11.43 23.95 -7.80
CA GLU A 45 -12.28 24.80 -8.65
C GLU A 45 -12.91 24.02 -9.82
N LYS A 46 -12.16 23.10 -10.43
CA LYS A 46 -12.63 22.29 -11.58
C LYS A 46 -13.62 21.21 -11.19
N LEU A 47 -13.47 20.64 -10.01
CA LEU A 47 -14.36 19.61 -9.49
C LEU A 47 -15.53 20.18 -8.69
N HIS A 48 -15.52 21.48 -8.40
CA HIS A 48 -16.45 22.11 -7.46
C HIS A 48 -16.46 21.39 -6.08
N ARG A 49 -15.27 20.96 -5.63
CA ARG A 49 -15.02 20.29 -4.35
C ARG A 49 -14.10 21.15 -3.48
N SER A 50 -13.97 20.85 -2.19
CA SER A 50 -12.95 21.51 -1.34
C SER A 50 -11.54 21.02 -1.70
N GLU A 51 -10.50 21.81 -1.40
CA GLU A 51 -9.10 21.37 -1.58
C GLU A 51 -8.77 20.14 -0.73
N ASP A 52 -9.40 20.00 0.44
CA ASP A 52 -9.26 18.85 1.34
C ASP A 52 -9.88 17.56 0.77
N TRP A 53 -10.62 17.64 -0.33
CA TRP A 53 -11.21 16.47 -0.99
C TRP A 53 -10.14 15.61 -1.70
N GLU A 54 -8.94 16.16 -1.93
CA GLU A 54 -7.75 15.42 -2.36
C GLU A 54 -7.15 14.53 -1.25
N GLU A 55 -7.59 14.67 0.01
CA GLU A 55 -7.05 13.95 1.17
C GLU A 55 -7.50 12.48 1.20
N GLY A 56 -7.02 11.68 0.24
CA GLY A 56 -6.61 10.34 0.65
C GLY A 56 -5.53 10.51 1.72
N GLN A 57 -5.72 9.99 2.92
CA GLN A 57 -4.68 10.05 3.96
C GLN A 57 -3.44 9.31 3.46
N SER A 58 -2.40 10.07 3.11
CA SER A 58 -1.05 9.52 3.06
C SER A 58 -0.68 9.07 4.47
N TRP A 59 -0.06 7.91 4.61
CA TRP A 59 0.50 7.50 5.89
C TRP A 59 1.69 8.41 6.20
N ASP A 60 1.50 9.38 7.10
CA ASP A 60 2.62 10.08 7.68
C ASP A 60 3.35 9.17 8.70
N GLY A 61 4.49 9.65 9.20
CA GLY A 61 5.26 8.88 10.18
C GLY A 61 4.51 8.62 11.49
N ALA A 62 3.61 9.51 11.91
CA ALA A 62 2.85 9.35 13.15
C ALA A 62 1.77 8.28 12.99
N TYR A 63 0.98 8.36 11.92
CA TYR A 63 -0.03 7.36 11.58
C TYR A 63 0.59 5.97 11.45
N PHE A 64 1.74 5.86 10.77
CA PHE A 64 2.43 4.58 10.63
C PHE A 64 2.85 4.00 11.99
N ARG A 65 3.42 4.82 12.88
CA ARG A 65 3.85 4.35 14.21
C ARG A 65 2.68 4.04 15.14
N GLU A 66 1.73 4.95 15.26
CA GLU A 66 0.67 4.88 16.27
C GLU A 66 -0.48 3.97 15.89
N ILE A 67 -0.79 3.87 14.59
CA ILE A 67 -1.88 3.04 14.09
C ILE A 67 -1.33 1.73 13.55
N ILE A 68 -0.50 1.80 12.52
CA ILE A 68 -0.05 0.57 11.83
C ILE A 68 0.82 -0.29 12.74
N LEU A 69 1.89 0.28 13.33
CA LEU A 69 2.81 -0.50 14.16
C LEU A 69 2.21 -0.83 15.53
N GLN A 70 1.86 0.17 16.33
CA GLN A 70 1.47 -0.05 17.72
C GLN A 70 0.13 -0.78 17.89
N LYS A 71 -0.87 -0.53 17.03
CA LYS A 71 -2.19 -1.16 17.19
C LYS A 71 -2.35 -2.47 16.43
N HIS A 72 -1.58 -2.68 15.35
CA HIS A 72 -1.79 -3.84 14.47
C HIS A 72 -0.55 -4.74 14.39
N VAL A 73 0.57 -4.24 13.87
CA VAL A 73 1.74 -5.09 13.58
C VAL A 73 2.40 -5.64 14.85
N ILE A 74 2.71 -4.81 15.83
CA ILE A 74 3.41 -5.27 17.05
C ILE A 74 2.55 -6.27 17.84
N PRO A 75 1.26 -6.03 18.09
CA PRO A 75 0.39 -7.04 18.71
C PRO A 75 0.31 -8.34 17.90
N PHE A 76 0.28 -8.24 16.56
CA PHE A 76 0.28 -9.42 15.69
C PHE A 76 1.55 -10.26 15.86
N LEU A 77 2.73 -9.63 15.84
CA LEU A 77 4.03 -10.31 15.96
C LEU A 77 4.24 -10.95 17.34
N ARG A 78 3.63 -10.39 18.39
CA ARG A 78 3.70 -10.90 19.76
C ARG A 78 2.71 -12.02 20.06
N ASN A 79 1.76 -12.28 19.15
CA ASN A 79 0.75 -13.30 19.36
C ASN A 79 1.25 -14.67 18.85
N PRO A 80 1.45 -15.67 19.73
CA PRO A 80 1.94 -16.99 19.32
C PRO A 80 0.97 -17.77 18.42
N THR A 81 -0.28 -17.31 18.24
CA THR A 81 -1.19 -17.90 17.24
C THR A 81 -0.94 -17.38 15.83
N ASN A 82 -0.25 -16.25 15.70
CA ASN A 82 -0.07 -15.55 14.42
C ASN A 82 1.32 -15.78 13.80
N VAL A 83 2.28 -16.26 14.58
CA VAL A 83 3.66 -16.51 14.17
C VAL A 83 4.12 -17.86 14.69
N LEU A 84 5.10 -18.48 14.02
CA LEU A 84 5.64 -19.79 14.42
C LEU A 84 6.40 -19.72 15.75
N ASP A 85 7.22 -18.68 15.94
CA ASP A 85 7.92 -18.38 17.19
C ASP A 85 8.06 -16.86 17.33
N THR A 86 7.53 -16.31 18.42
CA THR A 86 7.60 -14.88 18.74
C THR A 86 9.02 -14.38 19.00
N ASN A 87 9.96 -15.27 19.32
CA ASN A 87 11.37 -14.93 19.55
C ASN A 87 12.21 -14.95 18.27
N GLU A 88 11.78 -15.72 17.26
CA GLU A 88 12.51 -15.87 15.99
C GLU A 88 11.90 -15.03 14.86
N VAL A 89 10.69 -14.49 15.03
CA VAL A 89 10.05 -13.67 14.01
C VAL A 89 10.88 -12.42 13.71
N ILE A 90 11.09 -12.16 12.41
CA ILE A 90 11.75 -10.95 11.92
C ILE A 90 10.74 -10.16 11.10
N PHE A 91 10.47 -8.93 11.52
CA PHE A 91 9.65 -8.00 10.76
C PHE A 91 10.44 -7.45 9.56
N LEU A 92 9.89 -7.67 8.36
CA LEU A 92 10.44 -7.18 7.10
C LEU A 92 9.59 -6.01 6.59
N HIS A 93 10.23 -4.91 6.22
CA HIS A 93 9.57 -3.73 5.67
C HIS A 93 10.47 -3.03 4.64
N ASP A 94 9.88 -2.21 3.76
CA ASP A 94 10.63 -1.47 2.75
C ASP A 94 11.28 -0.19 3.31
N LYS A 95 11.85 0.64 2.43
CA LYS A 95 12.48 1.92 2.80
C LYS A 95 11.59 3.14 2.52
N ALA A 96 10.27 2.98 2.56
CA ALA A 96 9.35 4.12 2.48
C ALA A 96 9.68 5.18 3.54
N PRO A 97 9.45 6.49 3.29
CA PRO A 97 9.85 7.57 4.19
C PRO A 97 9.40 7.41 5.65
N CYS A 98 8.18 6.92 5.89
CA CYS A 98 7.66 6.67 7.23
C CYS A 98 8.33 5.48 7.94
N MET A 99 8.78 4.47 7.18
CA MET A 99 9.42 3.27 7.71
C MET A 99 10.91 3.48 8.01
N LYS A 100 11.63 4.17 7.11
CA LYS A 100 13.07 4.46 7.28
C LYS A 100 13.39 5.54 8.31
N ALA A 101 12.39 6.30 8.77
CA ALA A 101 12.59 7.39 9.71
C ALA A 101 13.19 6.88 11.04
N ASN A 102 14.16 7.60 11.60
CA ASN A 102 14.82 7.21 12.87
C ASN A 102 13.81 6.99 14.01
N ALA A 103 12.77 7.81 14.09
CA ALA A 103 11.72 7.65 15.09
C ALA A 103 10.97 6.30 14.98
N THR A 104 10.82 5.78 13.76
CA THR A 104 10.18 4.48 13.52
C THR A 104 11.13 3.33 13.83
N GLN A 105 12.41 3.46 13.45
CA GLN A 105 13.44 2.47 13.77
C GLN A 105 13.62 2.33 15.29
N HIS A 106 13.76 3.45 16.02
CA HIS A 106 13.86 3.44 17.48
C HIS A 106 12.59 2.88 18.14
N LEU A 107 11.39 3.16 17.63
CA LEU A 107 10.17 2.56 18.17
C LEU A 107 10.20 1.03 18.10
N LEU A 108 10.63 0.47 16.97
CA LEU A 108 10.74 -0.99 16.81
C LEU A 108 11.79 -1.59 17.76
N GLU A 109 12.92 -0.90 17.92
CA GLU A 109 13.99 -1.28 18.87
C GLU A 109 13.51 -1.23 20.33
N ASP A 110 12.86 -0.13 20.73
CA ASP A 110 12.31 0.08 22.08
C ASP A 110 11.23 -0.95 22.42
N GLU A 111 10.44 -1.37 21.43
CA GLU A 111 9.45 -2.43 21.54
C GLU A 111 10.07 -3.85 21.43
N GLY A 112 11.39 -3.95 21.27
CA GLY A 112 12.11 -5.24 21.19
C GLY A 112 11.71 -6.09 19.98
N VAL A 113 11.24 -5.46 18.90
CA VAL A 113 10.90 -6.15 17.65
C VAL A 113 12.21 -6.46 16.92
N ASN A 114 12.41 -7.72 16.51
CA ASN A 114 13.48 -8.04 15.57
C ASN A 114 13.03 -7.62 14.17
N PHE A 115 13.82 -6.81 13.47
CA PHE A 115 13.47 -6.34 12.12
C PHE A 115 14.69 -6.08 11.24
N TRP A 116 14.48 -6.06 9.93
CA TRP A 116 15.51 -5.64 8.97
C TRP A 116 15.50 -4.14 8.78
N GLY A 117 16.30 -3.46 9.60
CA GLY A 117 16.42 -2.01 9.57
C GLY A 117 17.19 -1.48 8.36
N ASN A 118 17.42 -0.16 8.40
CA ASN A 118 18.03 0.60 7.30
C ASN A 118 19.42 0.09 6.86
N SER A 119 20.14 -0.62 7.72
CA SER A 119 21.48 -1.19 7.43
C SER A 119 21.44 -2.53 6.71
N ILE A 120 20.30 -3.24 6.74
CA ILE A 120 20.17 -4.61 6.21
C ILE A 120 19.39 -4.59 4.89
N TRP A 121 18.21 -3.97 4.86
CA TRP A 121 17.37 -3.99 3.66
C TRP A 121 17.92 -3.04 2.58
N PRO A 122 18.17 -3.47 1.34
CA PRO A 122 18.60 -2.58 0.27
C PRO A 122 17.49 -1.60 -0.14
N GLY A 123 17.88 -0.39 -0.55
CA GLY A 123 16.94 0.57 -1.12
C GLY A 123 16.62 0.21 -2.57
N ASN A 124 15.38 0.48 -3.02
CA ASN A 124 14.91 0.22 -4.39
C ASN A 124 14.98 -1.26 -4.82
N SER A 125 14.67 -2.19 -3.91
CA SER A 125 14.68 -3.64 -4.19
C SER A 125 13.29 -4.27 -3.99
N PRO A 126 12.28 -3.88 -4.82
CA PRO A 126 10.96 -4.50 -4.75
C PRO A 126 10.99 -5.99 -5.12
N ASP A 127 11.91 -6.38 -6.00
CA ASP A 127 12.13 -7.77 -6.45
C ASP A 127 12.58 -8.70 -5.30
N MET A 128 13.07 -8.12 -4.20
CA MET A 128 13.40 -8.87 -2.99
C MET A 128 12.24 -9.03 -2.02
N ASN A 129 11.18 -8.21 -2.09
CA ASN A 129 10.11 -8.19 -1.11
C ASN A 129 8.95 -9.12 -1.54
N PRO A 130 8.72 -10.28 -0.88
CA PRO A 130 7.63 -11.17 -1.24
C PRO A 130 6.24 -10.53 -1.06
N ALA A 131 6.14 -9.47 -0.24
CA ALA A 131 4.88 -8.76 -0.05
C ALA A 131 4.41 -8.04 -1.33
N GLU A 132 5.31 -7.68 -2.25
CA GLU A 132 4.93 -7.13 -3.56
C GLU A 132 4.11 -8.15 -4.38
N ASN A 133 4.47 -9.44 -4.28
CA ASN A 133 3.72 -10.51 -4.94
C ASN A 133 2.35 -10.72 -4.30
N ILE A 134 2.22 -10.57 -2.97
CA ILE A 134 0.91 -10.59 -2.32
C ILE A 134 0.04 -9.44 -2.81
N GLY A 135 0.60 -8.23 -2.96
CA GLY A 135 -0.10 -7.09 -3.53
C GLY A 135 -0.65 -7.38 -4.94
N ALA A 136 0.17 -7.99 -5.81
CA ALA A 136 -0.26 -8.42 -7.13
C ALA A 136 -1.35 -9.49 -7.09
N ILE A 137 -1.21 -10.51 -6.24
CA ILE A 137 -2.20 -11.59 -6.09
C ILE A 137 -3.55 -11.05 -5.59
N ILE A 138 -3.54 -10.17 -4.59
CA ILE A 138 -4.76 -9.52 -4.08
C ILE A 138 -5.40 -8.70 -5.20
N LYS A 139 -4.60 -7.89 -5.91
CA LYS A 139 -5.09 -7.07 -7.02
C LYS A 139 -5.78 -7.94 -8.08
N ASP A 140 -5.14 -9.01 -8.53
CA ASP A 140 -5.65 -9.86 -9.60
C ASP A 140 -6.93 -10.59 -9.16
N LYS A 141 -6.98 -11.13 -7.92
CA LYS A 141 -8.19 -11.75 -7.35
C LYS A 141 -9.36 -10.76 -7.24
N VAL A 142 -9.09 -9.54 -6.74
CA VAL A 142 -10.13 -8.50 -6.66
C VAL A 142 -10.59 -8.11 -8.06
N GLU A 143 -9.68 -7.96 -9.02
CA GLU A 143 -10.01 -7.64 -10.41
C GLU A 143 -10.88 -8.73 -11.05
N GLU A 144 -10.57 -10.01 -10.82
CA GLU A 144 -11.38 -11.14 -11.27
C GLU A 144 -12.80 -11.11 -10.68
N LEU A 145 -12.93 -10.89 -9.36
CA LEU A 145 -14.23 -10.74 -8.71
C LEU A 145 -15.03 -9.60 -9.36
N MET A 146 -14.41 -8.43 -9.50
CA MET A 146 -15.03 -7.25 -10.09
C MET A 146 -15.46 -7.47 -11.54
N ILE A 147 -14.72 -8.26 -12.34
CA ILE A 147 -15.09 -8.61 -13.71
C ILE A 147 -16.25 -9.63 -13.74
N SER A 148 -16.27 -10.56 -12.79
CA SER A 148 -17.29 -11.61 -12.69
C SER A 148 -18.66 -11.11 -12.21
N GLU A 149 -18.71 -9.94 -11.57
CA GLU A 149 -19.96 -9.35 -11.10
C GLU A 149 -20.82 -8.82 -12.25
N ASP A 150 -22.04 -9.37 -12.39
CA ASP A 150 -23.03 -8.97 -13.41
C ASP A 150 -23.74 -7.64 -13.08
N ARG A 151 -23.38 -6.99 -11.97
CA ARG A 151 -23.99 -5.74 -11.52
C ARG A 151 -23.39 -4.51 -12.23
N ARG A 152 -24.18 -3.44 -12.35
CA ARG A 152 -23.77 -2.21 -13.04
C ARG A 152 -22.83 -1.33 -12.21
N ASP A 153 -23.00 -1.37 -10.90
CA ASP A 153 -22.26 -0.67 -9.85
C ASP A 153 -21.02 -1.46 -9.39
N ARG A 154 -20.54 -2.42 -10.19
CA ARG A 154 -19.42 -3.29 -9.80
C ARG A 154 -18.13 -2.52 -9.53
N TYR A 155 -17.97 -1.29 -10.05
CA TYR A 155 -16.79 -0.45 -9.81
C TYR A 155 -16.98 0.57 -8.68
N ASP A 156 -18.10 0.48 -7.95
CA ASP A 156 -18.36 1.38 -6.83
C ASP A 156 -17.47 1.03 -5.63
N TYR A 157 -17.21 2.05 -4.80
CA TYR A 157 -16.29 1.93 -3.67
C TYR A 157 -16.69 0.81 -2.71
N ASP A 158 -17.97 0.69 -2.37
CA ASP A 158 -18.44 -0.32 -1.42
C ASP A 158 -18.30 -1.74 -1.98
N VAL A 159 -18.47 -1.92 -3.29
CA VAL A 159 -18.27 -3.21 -3.96
C VAL A 159 -16.78 -3.56 -3.98
N LEU A 160 -15.92 -2.62 -4.35
CA LEU A 160 -14.47 -2.79 -4.29
C LEU A 160 -14.00 -3.15 -2.89
N LYS A 161 -14.51 -2.45 -1.87
CA LYS A 161 -14.18 -2.70 -0.46
C LYS A 161 -14.61 -4.09 -0.02
N ALA A 162 -15.84 -4.50 -0.36
CA ALA A 162 -16.34 -5.83 -0.03
C ALA A 162 -15.53 -6.94 -0.73
N ASN A 163 -15.19 -6.77 -2.00
CA ASN A 163 -14.37 -7.74 -2.73
C ASN A 163 -12.95 -7.84 -2.18
N LEU A 164 -12.37 -6.72 -1.76
CA LEU A 164 -11.08 -6.71 -1.08
C LEU A 164 -11.16 -7.45 0.27
N GLU A 165 -12.18 -7.16 1.09
CA GLU A 165 -12.39 -7.85 2.37
C GLU A 165 -12.58 -9.36 2.20
N ASN A 166 -13.38 -9.78 1.21
CA ASN A 166 -13.57 -11.19 0.88
C ASN A 166 -12.25 -11.84 0.42
N THR A 167 -11.51 -11.17 -0.48
CA THR A 167 -10.22 -11.67 -0.97
C THR A 167 -9.21 -11.82 0.18
N LEU A 168 -9.16 -10.88 1.10
CA LEU A 168 -8.26 -10.95 2.26
C LEU A 168 -8.64 -12.09 3.21
N SER A 169 -9.93 -12.30 3.48
CA SER A 169 -10.38 -13.42 4.32
C SER A 169 -10.12 -14.77 3.64
N ASP A 170 -10.34 -14.88 2.33
CA ASP A 170 -10.02 -16.12 1.59
C ASP A 170 -8.52 -16.44 1.61
N LEU A 171 -7.67 -15.41 1.63
CA LEU A 171 -6.21 -15.56 1.64
C LEU A 171 -5.64 -15.82 3.04
N GLU A 172 -6.32 -15.44 4.12
CA GLU A 172 -5.75 -15.46 5.47
C GLU A 172 -5.33 -16.86 5.93
N ASP A 173 -6.03 -17.89 5.43
CA ASP A 173 -5.77 -19.29 5.72
C ASP A 173 -4.95 -20.02 4.63
N ASP A 174 -4.55 -19.33 3.55
CA ASP A 174 -3.76 -19.93 2.44
C ASP A 174 -2.28 -20.09 2.83
N THR A 175 -2.04 -21.06 3.71
CA THR A 175 -0.71 -21.33 4.27
C THR A 175 0.29 -21.75 3.18
N ASP A 176 -0.16 -22.47 2.15
CA ASP A 176 0.70 -22.91 1.06
C ASP A 176 1.20 -21.71 0.23
N LEU A 177 0.35 -20.73 -0.04
CA LEU A 177 0.75 -19.49 -0.68
C LEU A 177 1.85 -18.77 0.12
N PHE A 178 1.63 -18.55 1.42
CA PHE A 178 2.59 -17.85 2.26
C PHE A 178 3.92 -18.61 2.40
N ILE A 179 3.89 -19.94 2.56
CA ILE A 179 5.10 -20.78 2.58
C ILE A 179 5.86 -20.62 1.27
N ASN A 180 5.18 -20.72 0.13
CA ASN A 180 5.83 -20.61 -1.18
C ASN A 180 6.49 -19.24 -1.38
N LEU A 181 5.84 -18.16 -0.94
CA LEU A 181 6.40 -16.81 -1.00
C LEU A 181 7.61 -16.64 -0.09
N LEU A 182 7.56 -17.13 1.15
CA LEU A 182 8.69 -17.08 2.07
C LEU A 182 9.85 -17.93 1.57
N CYS A 183 9.60 -19.15 1.09
CA CYS A 183 10.63 -20.00 0.49
C CYS A 183 11.21 -19.41 -0.81
N SER A 184 10.48 -18.53 -1.50
CA SER A 184 10.99 -17.81 -2.67
C SER A 184 12.13 -16.84 -2.33
N MET A 185 12.20 -16.35 -1.09
CA MET A 185 13.26 -15.41 -0.64
C MET A 185 14.66 -15.93 -0.94
N ARG A 186 14.88 -17.24 -0.71
CA ARG A 186 16.20 -17.84 -0.97
C ARG A 186 16.58 -17.71 -2.45
N LYS A 187 15.65 -18.00 -3.35
CA LYS A 187 15.86 -17.92 -4.80
C LYS A 187 16.08 -16.47 -5.26
N ARG A 188 15.40 -15.50 -4.63
CA ARG A 188 15.61 -14.06 -4.88
C ARG A 188 17.04 -13.64 -4.53
N PHE A 189 17.53 -14.07 -3.36
CA PHE A 189 18.91 -13.79 -2.96
C PHE A 189 19.94 -14.45 -3.87
N ASP A 190 19.75 -15.72 -4.21
CA ASP A 190 20.66 -16.42 -5.12
C ASP A 190 20.69 -15.73 -6.51
N ALA A 191 19.54 -15.23 -7.00
CA ALA A 191 19.46 -14.48 -8.25
C ALA A 191 20.13 -13.11 -8.17
N LEU A 192 19.98 -12.39 -7.05
CA LEU A 192 20.67 -11.11 -6.81
C LEU A 192 22.19 -11.29 -6.78
N GLU A 193 22.67 -12.34 -6.10
CA GLU A 193 24.10 -12.69 -6.06
C GLU A 193 24.63 -13.01 -7.47
N ALA A 194 23.90 -13.83 -8.23
CA ALA A 194 24.25 -14.16 -9.61
C ALA A 194 24.25 -12.91 -10.53
N ALA A 195 23.39 -11.93 -10.25
CA ALA A 195 23.34 -10.65 -10.95
C ALA A 195 24.39 -9.63 -10.46
N GLY A 196 25.21 -9.96 -9.45
CA GLY A 196 26.18 -9.05 -8.86
C GLY A 196 25.54 -7.81 -8.21
N GLY A 197 24.31 -7.95 -7.69
CA GLY A 197 23.51 -6.85 -7.14
C GLY A 197 22.68 -6.07 -8.17
N GLY A 198 22.62 -6.54 -9.42
CA GLY A 198 21.73 -5.99 -10.45
C GLY A 198 20.26 -6.41 -10.29
N HIS A 199 19.38 -5.80 -11.08
CA HIS A 199 17.95 -6.11 -11.09
C HIS A 199 17.68 -7.58 -11.44
N THR A 200 16.72 -8.20 -10.76
CA THR A 200 16.28 -9.57 -11.04
C THR A 200 14.89 -9.61 -11.68
N SER A 201 14.46 -10.79 -12.14
CA SER A 201 13.15 -11.00 -12.76
C SER A 201 12.04 -11.36 -11.78
N PHE A 202 12.28 -11.19 -10.47
CA PHE A 202 11.38 -11.57 -9.39
C PHE A 202 10.39 -10.46 -9.01
#